data_AF-A0A7Y0X6R7-F1
#
_entry.id   AF-A0A7Y0X6R7-F1
#
_cell.length_a   1.000
_cell.length_b   1.000
_cell.length_c   1.000
_cell.angle_alpha   90.00
_cell.angle_beta   90.00
_cell.angle_gamma   90.00
#
_symmetry.space_group_name_H-M   'P 1'
#
loop_
_entity.id
_entity.type
_entity.pdbx_description
1 polymer ?
#
loop_
_entity_poly.entity_id
_entity_poly.type
_entity_poly.pdbx_seq_one_letter_code
_entity_poly.pdbx_strand_id
1 'polypeptide(L)'
;MTEDFDWEAFEKECEEDQRELDELNQKMDEAFEWIDVFWELDDKLTAFNENMESLYQGITSAKQQENNRFLNGILLVGVVSSYESFVHDFFDACCTKQGYIAKALLNIDKLGDKDRKYLRLKIGMSEDSLKKRLKKVTLHDPIQIANIAELLFGLKMPILRQDQAEKLLGQRNLFTHHGGVSGDESVEITSEYLLGAYNVIYRLINGYVGAIKGHADEFMGQET
;
A
#
# COMPACT_ATOMS: atom_id res chain seq x y z
N MET A 1 48.70 39.37 23.20
CA MET A 1 48.44 38.38 22.13
C MET A 1 46.95 38.19 22.13
N THR A 2 46.26 38.87 21.22
CA THR A 2 44.89 38.52 20.85
C THR A 2 45.00 37.24 20.04
N GLU A 3 44.47 36.13 20.58
CA GLU A 3 44.16 34.98 19.75
C GLU A 3 43.14 35.48 18.72
N ASP A 4 43.56 35.57 17.45
CA ASP A 4 42.62 35.83 16.36
C ASP A 4 41.64 34.66 16.33
N PHE A 5 40.37 34.96 16.58
CA PHE A 5 39.29 33.99 16.52
C PHE A 5 39.21 33.42 15.10
N ASP A 6 39.17 32.10 14.99
CA ASP A 6 39.13 31.39 13.71
C ASP A 6 37.71 31.43 13.13
N TRP A 7 37.43 32.51 12.41
CA TRP A 7 36.13 32.75 11.77
C TRP A 7 35.80 31.70 10.70
N GLU A 8 36.80 31.13 10.02
CA GLU A 8 36.58 30.11 8.99
C GLU A 8 36.14 28.77 9.62
N ALA A 9 36.74 28.39 10.74
CA ALA A 9 36.31 27.21 11.49
C ALA A 9 34.89 27.36 12.06
N PHE A 10 34.57 28.55 12.59
CA PHE A 10 33.23 28.85 13.12
C PHE A 10 32.15 28.88 12.02
N GLU A 11 32.44 29.48 10.86
CA GLU A 11 31.52 29.47 9.71
C GLU A 11 31.25 28.05 9.23
N LYS A 12 32.28 27.20 9.17
CA LYS A 12 32.13 25.80 8.77
C LYS A 12 31.30 24.98 9.77
N GLU A 13 31.52 25.18 11.07
CA GLU A 13 30.72 24.54 12.13
C GLU A 13 29.25 24.96 12.03
N CYS A 14 28.98 26.25 11.81
CA CYS A 14 27.61 26.75 11.58
C CYS A 14 26.96 26.15 10.33
N GLU A 15 27.70 25.98 9.23
CA GLU A 15 27.20 25.32 8.02
C GLU A 15 26.88 23.84 8.23
N GLU A 16 27.69 23.13 9.03
CA GLU A 16 27.47 21.73 9.38
C GLU A 16 26.23 21.59 10.27
N ASP A 17 26.11 22.39 11.33
CA ASP A 17 24.93 22.44 12.21
C ASP A 17 23.65 22.77 11.43
N GLN A 18 23.73 23.72 10.49
CA GLN A 18 22.59 24.09 9.66
C GLN A 18 22.16 22.96 8.72
N ARG A 19 23.10 22.21 8.15
CA ARG A 19 22.78 20.99 7.37
C ARG A 19 22.16 19.92 8.25
N GLU A 20 22.66 19.69 9.46
CA GLU A 20 22.06 18.72 10.39
C GLU A 20 20.63 19.11 10.77
N LEU A 21 20.37 20.39 11.02
CA LEU A 21 19.03 20.92 11.28
C LEU A 21 18.11 20.78 10.07
N ASP A 22 18.60 21.07 8.86
CA ASP A 22 17.83 20.90 7.63
C ASP A 22 17.49 19.42 7.38
N GLU A 23 18.43 18.50 7.62
CA GLU A 23 18.19 17.05 7.54
C GLU A 23 17.18 16.56 8.59
N LEU A 24 17.23 17.11 9.80
CA LEU A 24 16.28 16.78 10.87
C LEU A 24 14.86 17.27 10.51
N ASN A 25 14.74 18.52 10.06
CA ASN A 25 13.48 19.09 9.59
C ASN A 25 12.89 18.28 8.44
N GLN A 26 13.72 17.87 7.47
CA GLN A 26 13.27 17.02 6.38
C GLN A 26 12.73 15.66 6.87
N LYS A 27 13.41 15.01 7.84
CA LYS A 27 12.93 13.76 8.43
C LYS A 27 11.61 13.94 9.18
N MET A 28 11.44 15.07 9.86
CA MET A 28 10.19 15.40 10.55
C MET A 28 9.05 15.63 9.56
N ASP A 29 9.29 16.39 8.48
CA ASP A 29 8.29 16.61 7.43
C ASP A 29 7.86 15.29 6.77
N GLU A 30 8.82 14.41 6.47
CA GLU A 30 8.53 13.06 5.95
C GLU A 30 7.70 12.22 6.94
N ALA A 31 7.99 12.32 8.25
CA ALA A 31 7.24 11.62 9.29
C ALA A 31 5.81 12.16 9.43
N PHE A 32 5.61 13.49 9.35
CA PHE A 32 4.29 14.09 9.39
C PHE A 32 3.45 13.72 8.17
N GLU A 33 4.03 13.74 6.96
CA GLU A 33 3.32 13.28 5.76
C GLU A 33 2.88 11.81 5.85
N TRP A 34 3.68 10.98 6.51
CA TRP A 34 3.32 9.60 6.83
C TRP A 34 2.12 9.51 7.76
N ILE A 35 2.15 10.22 8.89
CA ILE A 35 1.04 10.28 9.86
C ILE A 35 -0.25 10.70 9.15
N ASP A 36 -0.13 11.70 8.29
CA ASP A 36 -1.22 12.24 7.48
C ASP A 36 -1.82 11.21 6.50
N VAL A 37 -0.99 10.33 5.92
CA VAL A 37 -1.48 9.19 5.12
C VAL A 37 -2.20 8.18 6.01
N PHE A 38 -1.72 7.91 7.21
CA PHE A 38 -2.36 6.96 8.12
C PHE A 38 -3.71 7.42 8.63
N TRP A 39 -3.86 8.72 8.93
CA TRP A 39 -5.15 9.27 9.28
C TRP A 39 -6.14 9.14 8.12
N GLU A 40 -5.72 9.37 6.87
CA GLU A 40 -6.57 9.10 5.70
C GLU A 40 -6.90 7.61 5.53
N LEU A 41 -6.01 6.72 5.97
CA LEU A 41 -6.21 5.27 5.92
C LEU A 41 -7.11 4.72 7.04
N ASP A 42 -7.40 5.47 8.09
CA ASP A 42 -8.15 4.95 9.24
C ASP A 42 -9.58 4.56 8.86
N ASP A 43 -10.26 5.41 8.10
CA ASP A 43 -11.58 5.12 7.52
C ASP A 43 -11.53 3.93 6.57
N LYS A 44 -10.43 3.79 5.81
CA LYS A 44 -10.22 2.70 4.84
C LYS A 44 -9.97 1.37 5.53
N LEU A 45 -9.23 1.39 6.63
CA LEU A 45 -9.02 0.24 7.49
C LEU A 45 -10.32 -0.20 8.16
N THR A 46 -11.13 0.76 8.61
CA THR A 46 -12.46 0.47 9.19
C THR A 46 -13.33 -0.25 8.17
N ALA A 47 -13.46 0.30 6.95
CA ALA A 47 -14.22 -0.33 5.87
C ALA A 47 -13.66 -1.71 5.48
N PHE A 48 -12.32 -1.86 5.43
CA PHE A 48 -11.69 -3.16 5.21
C PHE A 48 -12.08 -4.18 6.29
N ASN A 49 -12.00 -3.80 7.57
CA ASN A 49 -12.31 -4.68 8.69
C ASN A 49 -13.79 -5.07 8.74
N GLU A 50 -14.71 -4.14 8.46
CA GLU A 50 -16.15 -4.43 8.37
C GLU A 50 -16.48 -5.41 7.23
N ASN A 51 -15.85 -5.21 6.06
CA ASN A 51 -15.99 -6.12 4.92
C ASN A 51 -15.45 -7.51 5.25
N MET A 52 -14.27 -7.58 5.88
CA MET A 52 -13.66 -8.85 6.30
C MET A 52 -14.50 -9.55 7.37
N GLU A 53 -15.06 -8.86 8.34
CA GLU A 53 -15.96 -9.45 9.33
C GLU A 53 -17.23 -10.02 8.67
N SER A 54 -17.82 -9.27 7.74
CA SER A 54 -18.98 -9.74 6.96
C SER A 54 -18.65 -10.99 6.14
N LEU A 55 -17.46 -11.02 5.52
CA LEU A 55 -16.98 -12.19 4.78
C LEU A 55 -16.74 -13.38 5.72
N TYR A 56 -16.21 -13.16 6.92
CA TYR A 56 -16.00 -14.22 7.92
C TYR A 56 -17.32 -14.87 8.36
N GLN A 57 -18.36 -14.07 8.56
CA GLN A 57 -19.71 -14.57 8.85
C GLN A 57 -20.26 -15.39 7.67
N GLY A 58 -20.04 -14.93 6.44
CA GLY A 58 -20.36 -15.68 5.22
C GLY A 58 -19.62 -17.02 5.12
N ILE A 59 -18.30 -17.03 5.37
CA ILE A 59 -17.46 -18.22 5.39
C ILE A 59 -17.96 -19.23 6.43
N THR A 60 -18.28 -18.76 7.64
CA THR A 60 -18.75 -19.60 8.74
C THR A 60 -20.11 -20.22 8.42
N SER A 61 -21.00 -19.45 7.80
CA SER A 61 -22.32 -19.94 7.36
C SER A 61 -22.20 -20.95 6.21
N ALA A 62 -21.32 -20.68 5.23
CA ALA A 62 -21.08 -21.56 4.10
C ALA A 62 -20.58 -22.95 4.52
N LYS A 63 -19.77 -23.04 5.58
CA LYS A 63 -19.28 -24.32 6.13
C LYS A 63 -20.38 -25.28 6.58
N GLN A 64 -21.57 -24.78 6.88
CA GLN A 64 -22.70 -25.59 7.35
C GLN A 64 -23.51 -26.19 6.19
N GLN A 65 -23.19 -25.87 4.93
CA GLN A 65 -23.92 -26.34 3.75
C GLN A 65 -23.20 -27.50 3.06
N GLU A 66 -23.95 -28.50 2.57
CA GLU A 66 -23.39 -29.70 1.91
C GLU A 66 -22.70 -29.41 0.56
N ASN A 67 -23.10 -28.35 -0.15
CA ASN A 67 -22.48 -27.96 -1.42
C ASN A 67 -22.11 -26.47 -1.43
N ASN A 68 -20.99 -26.14 -0.79
CA ASN A 68 -20.52 -24.77 -0.63
C ASN A 68 -19.37 -24.39 -1.59
N ARG A 69 -19.00 -25.25 -2.55
CA ARG A 69 -17.81 -25.05 -3.40
C ARG A 69 -17.85 -23.75 -4.21
N PHE A 70 -18.95 -23.51 -4.91
CA PHE A 70 -19.13 -22.29 -5.68
C PHE A 70 -19.21 -21.06 -4.76
N LEU A 71 -19.95 -21.17 -3.65
CA LEU A 71 -20.05 -20.11 -2.64
C LEU A 71 -18.68 -19.76 -2.05
N ASN A 72 -17.83 -20.74 -1.77
CA ASN A 72 -16.46 -20.51 -1.29
C ASN A 72 -15.65 -19.73 -2.32
N GLY A 73 -15.81 -20.00 -3.62
CA GLY A 73 -15.18 -19.23 -4.67
C GLY A 73 -15.65 -17.77 -4.73
N ILE A 74 -16.95 -17.53 -4.57
CA ILE A 74 -17.50 -16.16 -4.50
C ILE A 74 -17.00 -15.41 -3.25
N LEU A 75 -16.96 -16.08 -2.11
CA LEU A 75 -16.40 -15.51 -0.88
C LEU A 75 -14.90 -15.23 -1.01
N LEU A 76 -14.15 -16.09 -1.72
CA LEU A 76 -12.74 -15.85 -2.03
C LEU A 76 -12.56 -14.58 -2.88
N VAL A 77 -13.40 -14.39 -3.90
CA VAL A 77 -13.41 -13.14 -4.70
C VAL A 77 -13.63 -11.94 -3.78
N GLY A 78 -14.56 -12.02 -2.83
CA GLY A 78 -14.78 -10.97 -1.83
C GLY A 78 -13.52 -10.67 -1.01
N VAL A 79 -12.88 -11.70 -0.44
CA VAL A 79 -11.64 -11.56 0.35
C VAL A 79 -10.51 -10.92 -0.45
N VAL A 80 -10.28 -11.37 -1.69
CA VAL A 80 -9.23 -10.81 -2.56
C VAL A 80 -9.58 -9.39 -2.97
N SER A 81 -10.85 -9.09 -3.25
CA SER A 81 -11.28 -7.74 -3.63
C SER A 81 -11.10 -6.75 -2.47
N SER A 82 -11.42 -7.15 -1.23
CA SER A 82 -11.16 -6.32 -0.05
C SER A 82 -9.67 -6.01 0.13
N TYR A 83 -8.79 -6.98 -0.13
CA TYR A 83 -7.35 -6.75 -0.15
C TYR A 83 -6.93 -5.75 -1.23
N GLU A 84 -7.35 -5.96 -2.47
CA GLU A 84 -7.05 -5.06 -3.59
C GLU A 84 -7.53 -3.63 -3.34
N SER A 85 -8.75 -3.48 -2.82
CA SER A 85 -9.32 -2.18 -2.46
C SER A 85 -8.46 -1.46 -1.43
N PHE A 86 -8.02 -2.14 -0.37
CA PHE A 86 -7.16 -1.50 0.65
C PHE A 86 -5.82 -1.04 0.07
N VAL A 87 -5.15 -1.88 -0.73
CA VAL A 87 -3.87 -1.50 -1.37
C VAL A 87 -4.07 -0.33 -2.32
N HIS A 88 -5.18 -0.30 -3.06
CA HIS A 88 -5.53 0.82 -3.93
C HIS A 88 -5.81 2.10 -3.16
N ASP A 89 -6.62 2.03 -2.09
CA ASP A 89 -6.93 3.18 -1.24
C ASP A 89 -5.66 3.77 -0.60
N PHE A 90 -4.70 2.91 -0.21
CA PHE A 90 -3.40 3.36 0.27
C PHE A 90 -2.62 4.06 -0.84
N PHE A 91 -2.53 3.49 -2.04
CA PHE A 91 -1.87 4.16 -3.16
C PHE A 91 -2.49 5.54 -3.46
N ASP A 92 -3.82 5.62 -3.40
CA ASP A 92 -4.55 6.87 -3.62
C ASP A 92 -4.29 7.91 -2.53
N ALA A 93 -4.14 7.48 -1.27
CA ALA A 93 -3.76 8.33 -0.15
C ALA A 93 -2.32 8.87 -0.32
N CYS A 94 -1.38 8.07 -0.81
CA CYS A 94 -0.06 8.60 -1.18
C CYS A 94 -0.17 9.69 -2.26
N CYS A 95 -1.11 9.52 -3.20
CA CYS A 95 -1.33 10.51 -4.27
C CYS A 95 -2.06 11.78 -3.79
N THR A 96 -2.57 11.86 -2.56
CA THR A 96 -3.18 13.10 -2.03
C THR A 96 -2.14 14.08 -1.53
N LYS A 97 -1.03 13.58 -0.96
CA LYS A 97 0.01 14.39 -0.29
C LYS A 97 1.00 15.01 -1.27
N GLN A 98 1.41 16.25 -0.97
CA GLN A 98 2.24 17.03 -1.87
C GLN A 98 3.67 16.51 -1.96
N GLY A 99 4.32 16.19 -0.83
CA GLY A 99 5.69 15.66 -0.83
C GLY A 99 5.80 14.33 -1.54
N TYR A 100 4.83 13.41 -1.37
CA TYR A 100 4.79 12.17 -2.16
C TYR A 100 4.65 12.40 -3.66
N ILE A 101 3.82 13.35 -4.10
CA ILE A 101 3.71 13.67 -5.53
C ILE A 101 5.00 14.30 -6.08
N ALA A 102 5.63 15.21 -5.33
CA ALA A 102 6.91 15.81 -5.69
C ALA A 102 8.01 14.73 -5.81
N LYS A 103 8.07 13.81 -4.83
CA LYS A 103 8.99 12.66 -4.83
C LYS A 103 8.72 11.72 -6.02
N ALA A 104 7.46 11.45 -6.33
CA ALA A 104 7.08 10.63 -7.47
C ALA A 104 7.48 11.26 -8.82
N LEU A 105 7.43 12.59 -8.95
CA LEU A 105 7.94 13.27 -10.14
C LEU A 105 9.44 13.08 -10.32
N LEU A 106 10.22 13.21 -9.23
CA LEU A 106 11.67 13.01 -9.25
C LEU A 106 12.05 11.56 -9.57
N ASN A 107 11.19 10.60 -9.22
CA ASN A 107 11.44 9.17 -9.37
C ASN A 107 10.78 8.53 -10.59
N ILE A 108 10.09 9.30 -11.43
CA ILE A 108 9.29 8.77 -12.54
C ILE A 108 10.12 8.01 -13.58
N ASP A 109 11.40 8.35 -13.69
CA ASP A 109 12.39 7.76 -14.59
C ASP A 109 12.89 6.39 -14.10
N LYS A 110 12.77 6.10 -12.79
CA LYS A 110 13.07 4.80 -12.18
C LYS A 110 12.07 3.71 -12.55
N LEU A 111 10.86 4.10 -12.98
CA LEU A 111 9.86 3.14 -13.45
C LEU A 111 10.30 2.46 -14.76
N GLY A 112 10.10 1.15 -14.88
CA GLY A 112 10.29 0.45 -16.15
C GLY A 112 9.30 0.91 -17.22
N ASP A 113 9.61 0.66 -18.49
CA ASP A 113 8.73 1.03 -19.63
C ASP A 113 7.33 0.40 -19.51
N LYS A 114 7.24 -0.82 -18.98
CA LYS A 114 5.98 -1.52 -18.74
C LYS A 114 5.09 -0.72 -17.78
N ASP A 115 5.62 -0.28 -16.66
CA ASP A 115 4.86 0.44 -15.62
C ASP A 115 4.55 1.87 -16.05
N ARG A 116 5.49 2.55 -16.72
CA ARG A 116 5.21 3.86 -17.33
C ARG A 116 4.06 3.78 -18.34
N LYS A 117 4.04 2.75 -19.19
CA LYS A 117 2.96 2.54 -20.17
C LYS A 117 1.65 2.18 -19.48
N TYR A 118 1.68 1.32 -18.47
CA TYR A 118 0.52 0.94 -17.67
C TYR A 118 -0.13 2.15 -17.00
N LEU A 119 0.68 2.99 -16.33
CA LEU A 119 0.27 4.25 -15.71
C LEU A 119 0.01 5.39 -16.73
N ARG A 120 0.27 5.13 -18.02
CA ARG A 120 0.15 6.07 -19.14
C ARG A 120 0.97 7.36 -18.94
N LEU A 121 2.09 7.29 -18.24
CA LEU A 121 2.92 8.45 -17.90
C LEU A 121 3.66 8.98 -19.13
N LYS A 122 3.91 10.30 -19.15
CA LYS A 122 4.68 10.99 -20.19
C LYS A 122 5.85 11.73 -19.57
N ILE A 123 6.92 11.93 -20.33
CA ILE A 123 8.06 12.75 -19.91
C ILE A 123 7.61 14.21 -19.77
N GLY A 124 8.08 14.91 -18.72
CA GLY A 124 7.82 16.34 -18.51
C GLY A 124 6.41 16.69 -18.02
N MET A 125 5.75 15.80 -17.28
CA MET A 125 4.45 16.10 -16.66
C MET A 125 4.59 17.03 -15.46
N SER A 126 3.56 17.87 -15.25
CA SER A 126 3.40 18.63 -14.00
C SER A 126 2.86 17.74 -12.88
N GLU A 127 2.99 18.22 -11.63
CA GLU A 127 2.49 17.54 -10.42
C GLU A 127 0.99 17.18 -10.55
N ASP A 128 0.18 18.17 -10.95
CA ASP A 128 -1.25 17.99 -11.17
C ASP A 128 -1.57 16.94 -12.24
N SER A 129 -0.78 16.89 -13.31
CA SER A 129 -0.97 15.91 -14.38
C SER A 129 -0.61 14.50 -13.90
N LEU A 130 0.48 14.37 -13.13
CA LEU A 130 0.88 13.12 -12.51
C LEU A 130 -0.21 12.62 -11.55
N LYS A 131 -0.63 13.46 -10.59
CA LYS A 131 -1.67 13.15 -9.60
C LYS A 131 -2.96 12.66 -10.26
N LYS A 132 -3.45 13.37 -11.29
CA LYS A 132 -4.65 12.98 -12.04
C LYS A 132 -4.50 11.63 -12.77
N ARG A 133 -3.30 11.29 -13.23
CA ARG A 133 -3.05 10.02 -13.91
C ARG A 133 -2.97 8.87 -12.93
N LEU A 134 -2.18 9.02 -11.88
CA LEU A 134 -2.01 8.00 -10.85
C LEU A 134 -3.37 7.60 -10.25
N LYS A 135 -4.22 8.58 -9.90
CA LYS A 135 -5.58 8.34 -9.39
C LYS A 135 -6.59 7.76 -10.38
N LYS A 136 -6.30 7.78 -11.68
CA LYS A 136 -7.24 7.32 -12.72
C LYS A 136 -6.96 5.89 -13.17
N VAL A 137 -5.77 5.36 -12.88
CA VAL A 137 -5.40 4.02 -13.31
C VAL A 137 -6.12 3.02 -12.40
N THR A 138 -6.86 2.09 -12.99
CA THR A 138 -7.40 0.96 -12.24
C THR A 138 -6.26 0.01 -11.92
N LEU A 139 -5.96 -0.14 -10.63
CA LEU A 139 -4.87 -0.97 -10.19
C LEU A 139 -5.38 -2.34 -9.72
N HIS A 140 -5.13 -3.39 -10.50
CA HIS A 140 -5.70 -4.73 -10.29
C HIS A 140 -4.69 -5.80 -9.85
N ASP A 141 -3.43 -5.41 -9.61
CA ASP A 141 -2.37 -6.30 -9.16
C ASP A 141 -1.65 -5.65 -7.96
N PRO A 142 -1.98 -6.04 -6.72
CA PRO A 142 -1.37 -5.48 -5.51
C PRO A 142 0.16 -5.56 -5.47
N ILE A 143 0.79 -6.55 -6.12
CA ILE A 143 2.24 -6.64 -6.19
C ILE A 143 2.78 -5.52 -7.08
N GLN A 144 2.19 -5.36 -8.26
CA GLN A 144 2.59 -4.29 -9.18
C GLN A 144 2.39 -2.92 -8.52
N ILE A 145 1.29 -2.71 -7.79
CA ILE A 145 1.02 -1.47 -7.06
C ILE A 145 2.11 -1.20 -6.04
N ALA A 146 2.44 -2.18 -5.22
CA ALA A 146 3.45 -2.04 -4.19
C ALA A 146 4.83 -1.71 -4.78
N ASN A 147 5.22 -2.36 -5.86
CA ASN A 147 6.48 -2.07 -6.55
C ASN A 147 6.49 -0.63 -7.11
N ILE A 148 5.38 -0.20 -7.71
CA ILE A 148 5.24 1.19 -8.20
C ILE A 148 5.29 2.17 -7.04
N ALA A 149 4.62 1.88 -5.92
CA ALA A 149 4.61 2.72 -4.72
C ALA A 149 6.00 2.85 -4.09
N GLU A 150 6.75 1.75 -4.02
CA GLU A 150 8.12 1.74 -3.51
C GLU A 150 9.03 2.58 -4.41
N LEU A 151 8.92 2.45 -5.74
CA LEU A 151 9.73 3.23 -6.68
C LEU A 151 9.38 4.71 -6.69
N LEU A 152 8.09 5.06 -6.68
CA LEU A 152 7.64 6.45 -6.77
C LEU A 152 7.77 7.18 -5.44
N PHE A 153 7.29 6.58 -4.36
CA PHE A 153 7.13 7.23 -3.06
C PHE A 153 8.19 6.78 -2.04
N GLY A 154 8.90 5.68 -2.28
CA GLY A 154 9.79 5.07 -1.29
C GLY A 154 9.03 4.34 -0.17
N LEU A 155 7.79 3.93 -0.44
CA LEU A 155 6.89 3.34 0.57
C LEU A 155 6.70 1.85 0.33
N LYS A 156 6.88 1.06 1.38
CA LYS A 156 6.60 -0.39 1.35
C LYS A 156 5.14 -0.63 1.66
N MET A 157 4.40 -1.24 0.74
CA MET A 157 3.01 -1.61 0.96
C MET A 157 2.85 -3.01 1.56
N PRO A 158 1.70 -3.32 2.19
CA PRO A 158 1.41 -4.68 2.64
C PRO A 158 1.20 -5.62 1.45
N ILE A 159 2.21 -6.44 1.16
CA ILE A 159 2.18 -7.42 0.07
C ILE A 159 2.14 -8.85 0.57
N LEU A 160 1.39 -9.68 -0.16
CA LEU A 160 1.54 -11.13 -0.08
C LEU A 160 2.82 -11.56 -0.78
N ARG A 161 3.28 -12.79 -0.47
CA ARG A 161 4.33 -13.42 -1.28
C ARG A 161 3.84 -13.60 -2.71
N GLN A 162 4.76 -13.45 -3.67
CA GLN A 162 4.42 -13.41 -5.10
C GLN A 162 3.60 -14.65 -5.55
N ASP A 163 4.04 -15.85 -5.17
CA ASP A 163 3.36 -17.10 -5.46
C ASP A 163 1.93 -17.16 -4.90
N GLN A 164 1.73 -16.61 -3.69
CA GLN A 164 0.43 -16.55 -3.04
C GLN A 164 -0.51 -15.55 -3.70
N ALA A 165 -0.01 -14.35 -4.03
CA ALA A 165 -0.80 -13.34 -4.70
C ALA A 165 -1.16 -13.76 -6.13
N GLU A 166 -0.21 -14.28 -6.92
CA GLU A 166 -0.50 -14.80 -8.27
C GLU A 166 -1.58 -15.89 -8.24
N LYS A 167 -1.49 -16.83 -7.29
CA LYS A 167 -2.50 -17.88 -7.11
C LYS A 167 -3.88 -17.31 -6.77
N LEU A 168 -3.96 -16.41 -5.79
CA LEU A 168 -5.22 -15.80 -5.36
C LEU A 168 -5.85 -14.94 -6.46
N LEU A 169 -5.05 -14.14 -7.16
CA LEU A 169 -5.51 -13.32 -8.29
C LEU A 169 -5.99 -14.18 -9.46
N GLY A 170 -5.28 -15.27 -9.76
CA GLY A 170 -5.70 -16.25 -10.77
C GLY A 170 -7.05 -16.87 -10.44
N GLN A 171 -7.24 -17.32 -9.20
CA GLN A 171 -8.50 -17.88 -8.73
C GLN A 171 -9.62 -16.84 -8.72
N ARG A 172 -9.36 -15.62 -8.23
CA ARG A 172 -10.30 -14.49 -8.30
C ARG A 172 -10.76 -14.29 -9.74
N ASN A 173 -9.83 -14.16 -10.69
CA ASN A 173 -10.16 -13.94 -12.10
C ASN A 173 -11.01 -15.08 -12.69
N LEU A 174 -10.69 -16.34 -12.36
CA LEU A 174 -11.47 -17.49 -12.79
C LEU A 174 -12.90 -17.45 -12.26
N PHE A 175 -13.10 -17.11 -10.99
CA PHE A 175 -14.45 -17.01 -10.41
C PHE A 175 -15.21 -15.78 -10.89
N THR A 176 -14.53 -14.65 -11.11
CA THR A 176 -15.14 -13.43 -11.63
C THR A 176 -15.58 -13.56 -13.10
N HIS A 177 -14.80 -14.23 -13.95
CA HIS A 177 -15.03 -14.25 -15.40
C HIS A 177 -15.54 -15.58 -15.96
N HIS A 178 -15.25 -16.70 -15.29
CA HIS A 178 -15.50 -18.05 -15.80
C HIS A 178 -16.23 -18.96 -14.80
N GLY A 179 -16.80 -18.39 -13.72
CA GLY A 179 -17.52 -19.16 -12.70
C GLY A 179 -16.67 -20.22 -12.01
N GLY A 180 -15.34 -20.07 -12.02
CA GLY A 180 -14.40 -21.01 -11.42
C GLY A 180 -13.94 -22.13 -12.36
N VAL A 181 -14.21 -22.05 -13.67
CA VAL A 181 -13.82 -23.07 -14.65
C VAL A 181 -12.54 -22.66 -15.40
N SER A 182 -11.59 -23.59 -15.50
CA SER A 182 -10.37 -23.45 -16.31
C SER A 182 -10.32 -24.59 -17.33
N GLY A 183 -10.58 -24.27 -18.61
CA GLY A 183 -10.77 -25.30 -19.64
C GLY A 183 -12.01 -26.13 -19.35
N ASP A 184 -11.82 -27.45 -19.17
CA ASP A 184 -12.91 -28.39 -18.84
C ASP A 184 -12.98 -28.72 -17.33
N GLU A 185 -12.08 -28.15 -16.51
CA GLU A 185 -11.99 -28.44 -15.08
C GLU A 185 -12.52 -27.29 -14.21
N SER A 186 -13.26 -27.64 -13.16
CA SER A 186 -13.70 -26.70 -12.13
C SER A 186 -12.64 -26.58 -11.04
N VAL A 187 -12.18 -25.36 -10.76
CA VAL A 187 -11.26 -25.09 -9.65
C VAL A 187 -12.02 -25.16 -8.34
N GLU A 188 -11.64 -26.09 -7.47
CA GLU A 188 -12.28 -26.27 -6.18
C GLU A 188 -11.64 -25.39 -5.10
N ILE A 189 -12.46 -24.56 -4.46
CA ILE A 189 -12.07 -23.75 -3.29
C ILE A 189 -12.65 -24.41 -2.04
N THR A 190 -11.78 -25.01 -1.23
CA THR A 190 -12.18 -25.59 0.06
C THR A 190 -12.39 -24.50 1.11
N SER A 191 -13.27 -24.75 2.08
CA SER A 191 -13.51 -23.79 3.17
C SER A 191 -12.27 -23.57 4.05
N GLU A 192 -11.38 -24.55 4.15
CA GLU A 192 -10.10 -24.42 4.84
C GLU A 192 -9.16 -23.47 4.09
N TYR A 193 -9.04 -23.64 2.77
CA TYR A 193 -8.22 -22.76 1.94
C TYR A 193 -8.73 -21.31 1.98
N LEU A 194 -10.05 -21.13 1.85
CA LEU A 194 -10.70 -19.81 1.96
C LEU A 194 -10.44 -19.14 3.31
N LEU A 195 -10.60 -19.89 4.41
CA LEU A 195 -10.31 -19.35 5.75
C LEU A 195 -8.81 -19.05 5.92
N GLY A 196 -7.94 -19.84 5.31
CA GLY A 196 -6.51 -19.56 5.27
C GLY A 196 -6.20 -18.24 4.56
N ALA A 197 -6.76 -18.03 3.37
CA ALA A 197 -6.60 -16.79 2.61
C ALA A 197 -7.13 -15.57 3.39
N TYR A 198 -8.33 -15.70 3.97
CA TYR A 198 -8.92 -14.68 4.86
C TYR A 198 -7.96 -14.29 5.98
N ASN A 199 -7.47 -15.26 6.76
CA ASN A 199 -6.62 -15.00 7.91
C ASN A 199 -5.29 -14.36 7.53
N VAL A 200 -4.68 -14.81 6.43
CA VAL A 200 -3.40 -14.26 5.95
C VAL A 200 -3.56 -12.80 5.55
N ILE A 201 -4.58 -12.48 4.75
CA ILE A 201 -4.87 -11.10 4.31
C ILE A 201 -5.22 -10.21 5.49
N TYR A 202 -6.12 -10.67 6.37
CA TYR A 202 -6.55 -9.90 7.53
C TYR A 202 -5.38 -9.54 8.45
N ARG A 203 -4.50 -10.52 8.75
CA ARG A 203 -3.31 -10.31 9.57
C ARG A 203 -2.26 -9.44 8.88
N LEU A 204 -2.08 -9.58 7.57
CA LEU A 204 -1.14 -8.76 6.81
C LEU A 204 -1.52 -7.27 6.92
N ILE A 205 -2.78 -6.93 6.62
CA ILE A 205 -3.23 -5.54 6.64
C ILE A 205 -3.22 -4.97 8.06
N ASN A 206 -3.85 -5.64 9.03
CA ASN A 206 -3.91 -5.14 10.40
C ASN A 206 -2.54 -5.13 11.09
N GLY A 207 -1.68 -6.11 10.80
CA GLY A 207 -0.31 -6.13 11.31
C GLY A 207 0.53 -4.99 10.73
N TYR A 208 0.39 -4.71 9.44
CA TYR A 208 1.06 -3.59 8.80
C TYR A 208 0.60 -2.25 9.40
N VAL A 209 -0.70 -1.99 9.48
CA VAL A 209 -1.20 -0.71 10.05
C VAL A 209 -0.88 -0.60 11.54
N GLY A 210 -1.01 -1.70 12.29
CA GLY A 210 -0.68 -1.72 13.73
C GLY A 210 0.79 -1.41 14.01
N ALA A 211 1.72 -1.99 13.23
CA ALA A 211 3.14 -1.70 13.38
C ALA A 211 3.44 -0.21 13.17
N ILE A 212 2.78 0.42 12.19
CA ILE A 212 3.10 1.80 11.87
C ILE A 212 2.40 2.79 12.80
N LYS A 213 1.18 2.51 13.24
CA LYS A 213 0.55 3.27 14.35
C LYS A 213 1.43 3.23 15.59
N GLY A 214 1.98 2.06 15.95
CA GLY A 214 2.91 1.93 17.06
C GLY A 214 4.15 2.82 16.93
N HIS A 215 4.76 2.86 15.74
CA HIS A 215 5.89 3.76 15.48
C HIS A 215 5.53 5.25 15.51
N ALA A 216 4.35 5.61 15.01
CA ALA A 216 3.87 6.99 15.06
C ALA A 216 3.60 7.45 16.51
N ASP A 217 2.99 6.60 17.33
CA ASP A 217 2.73 6.88 18.74
C ASP A 217 4.04 6.98 19.55
N GLU A 218 5.03 6.13 19.27
CA GLU A 218 6.37 6.21 19.86
C GLU A 218 7.08 7.52 19.51
N PHE A 219 6.96 7.98 18.25
CA PHE A 219 7.55 9.22 17.79
C PHE A 219 6.89 10.45 18.46
N MET A 220 5.56 10.48 18.49
CA MET A 220 4.78 11.57 19.10
C MET A 220 4.90 11.59 20.64
N GLY A 221 5.05 10.43 21.27
CA GLY A 221 5.19 10.29 22.72
C GLY A 221 6.58 10.62 23.27
N GLN A 222 7.61 10.70 22.40
CA GLN A 222 8.95 11.16 22.78
C GLN A 222 9.08 12.70 22.80
N GLU A 223 8.06 13.43 22.33
CA GLU A 223 8.03 14.89 22.29
C GLU A 223 7.19 15.56 23.41
N THR A 224 6.73 14.79 24.41
CA THR A 224 6.03 15.28 25.62
C THR A 224 6.76 14.91 26.91
#